data_AF-A0A7Y1XGL3-F1
#
_entry.id   AF-A0A7Y1XGL3-F1
#
_cell.length_a   1.000
_cell.length_b   1.000
_cell.length_c   1.000
_cell.angle_alpha   90.00
_cell.angle_beta   90.00
_cell.angle_gamma   90.00
#
_symmetry.space_group_name_H-M   'P 1'
#
loop_
_entity.id
_entity.type
_entity.pdbx_description
1 polymer ?
#
loop_
_entity_poly.entity_id
_entity_poly.type
_entity_poly.pdbx_seq_one_letter_code
_entity_poly.pdbx_strand_id
1 'polypeptide(L)'
;MLIEFLAEYGMFFAKAATIVVALLLIIGGIASASHRQPSIKEGVLQVKKLNDKLENMEHAIRASVMDSHALKAFEKQQHAEEKKKAKQRKKAAKSKHTEASDDGASGGEQKNVFVIDFDGDIKASAADHLREEITAVLTMATKSDEVVVVLE
;
A
#
# COMPACT_ATOMS: atom_id res chain seq x y z
N MET A 1 67.51 12.12 26.96
CA MET A 1 67.51 12.21 25.48
C MET A 1 66.73 11.08 24.79
N LEU A 2 67.24 9.84 24.68
CA LEU A 2 66.56 8.77 23.91
C LEU A 2 65.24 8.28 24.56
N ILE A 3 65.23 8.18 25.89
CA ILE A 3 64.05 7.78 26.68
C ILE A 3 62.96 8.86 26.67
N GLU A 4 63.36 10.13 26.71
CA GLU A 4 62.41 11.26 26.64
C GLU A 4 61.76 11.35 25.27
N PHE A 5 62.53 11.16 24.19
CA PHE A 5 61.99 11.11 22.83
C PHE A 5 61.02 9.93 22.64
N LEU A 6 61.34 8.76 23.19
CA LEU A 6 60.47 7.59 23.12
C LEU A 6 59.20 7.76 23.94
N ALA A 7 59.28 8.43 25.10
CA ALA A 7 58.12 8.76 25.93
C ALA A 7 57.21 9.80 25.26
N GLU A 8 57.80 10.83 24.64
CA GLU A 8 57.06 11.89 23.94
C GLU A 8 56.39 11.36 22.66
N TYR A 9 57.11 10.53 21.89
CA TYR A 9 56.55 9.84 20.72
C TYR A 9 55.50 8.79 21.11
N GLY A 10 55.72 8.04 22.20
CA GLY A 10 54.75 7.09 22.75
C GLY A 10 53.46 7.77 23.18
N MET A 11 53.55 8.96 23.80
CA MET A 11 52.39 9.76 24.17
C MET A 11 51.64 10.31 22.94
N PHE A 12 52.35 10.72 21.89
CA PHE A 12 51.71 11.11 20.63
C PHE A 12 51.02 9.93 19.95
N PHE A 13 51.67 8.77 19.92
CA PHE A 13 51.11 7.53 19.38
C PHE A 13 49.86 7.09 20.15
N ALA A 14 49.88 7.14 21.48
CA ALA A 14 48.72 6.85 22.31
C ALA A 14 47.54 7.78 21.99
N LYS A 15 47.78 9.09 21.83
CA LYS A 15 46.74 10.06 21.43
C LYS A 15 46.19 9.78 20.02
N ALA A 16 47.04 9.42 19.07
CA ALA A 16 46.60 9.05 17.72
C ALA A 16 45.76 7.76 17.73
N ALA A 17 46.22 6.76 18.48
CA ALA A 17 45.52 5.49 18.63
C ALA A 17 44.14 5.65 19.28
N THR A 18 44.01 6.48 20.32
CA THR A 18 42.71 6.72 20.97
C THR A 18 41.72 7.40 20.02
N ILE A 19 42.16 8.31 19.16
CA ILE A 19 41.31 8.93 18.13
C ILE A 19 40.81 7.89 17.13
N VAL A 20 41.69 7.00 16.65
CA VAL A 20 41.31 5.94 15.70
C VAL A 20 40.30 4.97 16.33
N VAL A 21 40.54 4.54 17.58
CA VAL A 21 39.62 3.67 18.32
C VAL A 21 38.28 4.34 18.54
N ALA A 22 38.25 5.62 18.93
CA ALA A 22 37.01 6.37 19.09
C ALA A 22 36.22 6.45 17.76
N LEU A 23 36.91 6.69 16.64
CA LEU A 23 36.28 6.73 15.31
C LEU A 23 35.66 5.38 14.93
N LEU A 24 36.39 4.28 15.17
CA LEU A 24 35.91 2.92 14.92
C LEU A 24 34.70 2.57 15.80
N LEU A 25 34.68 2.99 17.07
CA LEU A 25 33.53 2.79 17.95
C LEU A 25 32.31 3.58 17.49
N ILE A 26 32.47 4.80 16.98
CA ILE A 26 31.38 5.60 16.43
C ILE A 26 30.82 4.93 15.17
N ILE A 27 31.69 4.53 14.23
CA ILE A 27 31.27 3.87 12.97
C ILE A 27 30.61 2.52 13.28
N GLY A 28 31.20 1.72 14.17
CA GLY A 28 30.66 0.44 14.61
C GLY A 28 29.32 0.59 15.35
N GLY A 29 29.18 1.63 16.17
CA GLY A 29 27.93 1.96 16.86
C GLY A 29 26.81 2.33 15.89
N ILE A 30 27.10 3.16 14.89
CA ILE A 30 26.15 3.53 13.83
C ILE A 30 25.79 2.32 12.96
N ALA A 31 26.79 1.52 12.55
CA ALA A 31 26.57 0.33 11.74
C ALA A 31 25.73 -0.74 12.47
N SER A 32 25.95 -0.92 13.77
CA SER A 32 25.20 -1.83 14.65
C SER A 32 23.77 -1.34 14.88
N ALA A 33 23.57 -0.03 15.08
CA ALA A 33 22.24 0.56 15.18
C ALA A 33 21.45 0.43 13.86
N SER A 34 22.14 0.52 12.71
CA SER A 34 21.54 0.36 11.38
C SER A 34 21.28 -1.10 11.00
N HIS A 35 21.94 -2.08 11.64
CA HIS A 35 21.74 -3.52 11.41
C HIS A 35 20.69 -4.15 12.34
N ARG A 36 19.94 -3.36 13.11
CA ARG A 36 18.69 -3.83 13.72
C ARG A 36 17.64 -4.02 12.63
N GLN A 37 17.81 -5.07 11.84
CA GLN A 37 16.85 -5.54 10.87
C GLN A 37 15.55 -5.84 11.62
N PRO A 38 14.42 -5.18 11.31
CA PRO A 38 13.13 -5.67 11.79
C PRO A 38 12.94 -7.05 11.16
N SER A 39 12.97 -8.09 11.99
CA SER A 39 12.68 -9.47 11.59
C SER A 39 11.17 -9.70 11.43
N ILE A 40 10.49 -8.76 10.78
CA ILE A 40 9.15 -8.93 10.26
C ILE A 40 9.33 -8.62 8.77
N LYS A 41 9.20 -9.64 7.91
CA LYS A 41 9.04 -9.40 6.48
C LYS A 41 7.70 -8.66 6.35
N GLU A 42 7.73 -7.33 6.43
CA GLU A 42 6.56 -6.50 6.17
C GLU A 42 6.26 -6.62 4.68
N GLY A 43 5.41 -7.57 4.32
CA GLY A 43 4.78 -7.61 3.01
C GLY A 43 3.98 -6.33 2.82
N VAL A 44 4.14 -5.67 1.68
CA VAL A 44 3.35 -4.48 1.33
C VAL A 44 2.15 -4.93 0.52
N LEU A 45 0.93 -4.71 1.06
CA LEU A 45 -0.30 -4.94 0.32
C LEU A 45 -0.59 -3.75 -0.60
N GLN A 46 -0.53 -3.95 -1.92
CA GLN A 46 -0.87 -2.92 -2.90
C GLN A 46 -2.31 -3.06 -3.38
N VAL A 47 -3.18 -2.12 -2.99
CA VAL A 47 -4.58 -2.09 -3.44
C VAL A 47 -4.75 -1.10 -4.58
N LYS A 48 -5.36 -1.53 -5.69
CA LYS A 48 -5.65 -0.70 -6.87
C LYS A 48 -7.15 -0.70 -7.16
N LYS A 49 -7.72 0.48 -7.43
CA LYS A 49 -9.11 0.61 -7.85
C LYS A 49 -9.23 0.40 -9.36
N LEU A 50 -9.68 -0.79 -9.78
CA LEU A 50 -9.76 -1.16 -11.20
C LEU A 50 -10.80 -0.32 -11.97
N ASN A 51 -11.86 0.14 -11.31
CA ASN A 51 -12.91 0.94 -11.93
C ASN A 51 -12.36 2.21 -12.60
N ASP A 52 -11.41 2.91 -11.97
CA ASP A 52 -10.86 4.15 -12.53
C ASP A 52 -10.12 3.88 -13.84
N LYS A 53 -9.40 2.76 -13.92
CA LYS A 53 -8.69 2.34 -15.14
C LYS A 53 -9.69 2.00 -16.25
N LEU A 54 -10.73 1.24 -15.93
CA LEU A 54 -11.77 0.83 -16.88
C LEU A 54 -12.57 2.04 -17.39
N GLU A 55 -12.97 2.96 -16.50
CA GLU A 55 -13.67 4.20 -16.84
C GLU A 55 -12.82 5.07 -17.78
N ASN A 56 -11.52 5.19 -17.52
CA ASN A 56 -10.61 5.92 -18.40
C ASN A 56 -10.47 5.28 -19.79
N MET A 57 -10.37 3.94 -19.84
CA MET A 57 -10.33 3.21 -21.12
C MET A 57 -11.63 3.38 -21.90
N GLU A 58 -12.78 3.28 -21.23
CA GLU A 58 -14.10 3.49 -21.81
C GLU A 58 -14.23 4.90 -22.39
N HIS A 59 -13.77 5.93 -21.64
CA HIS A 59 -13.75 7.31 -22.12
C HIS A 59 -12.88 7.49 -23.37
N ALA A 60 -11.69 6.90 -23.39
CA ALA A 60 -10.78 7.00 -24.54
C ALA A 60 -11.39 6.36 -25.79
N ILE A 61 -12.00 5.17 -25.67
CA ILE A 61 -12.68 4.48 -26.77
C ILE A 61 -13.91 5.29 -27.22
N ARG A 62 -14.70 5.80 -26.28
CA ARG A 62 -15.89 6.60 -26.62
C ARG A 62 -15.53 7.88 -27.36
N ALA A 63 -14.46 8.55 -26.96
CA ALA A 63 -13.98 9.77 -27.62
C ALA A 63 -13.48 9.54 -29.04
N SER A 64 -12.99 8.33 -29.37
CA SER A 64 -12.56 7.99 -30.73
C SER A 64 -13.71 7.53 -31.63
N VAL A 65 -14.78 6.98 -31.06
CA VAL A 65 -15.94 6.47 -31.81
C VAL A 65 -17.03 7.53 -32.02
N MET A 66 -17.23 8.44 -31.06
CA MET A 66 -18.29 9.46 -31.12
C MET A 66 -17.83 10.76 -31.79
N ASP A 67 -18.77 11.50 -32.37
CA ASP A 67 -18.52 12.86 -32.82
C ASP A 67 -18.42 13.84 -31.63
N SER A 68 -17.76 14.99 -31.84
CA SER A 68 -17.50 15.94 -30.73
C SER A 68 -18.76 16.50 -30.08
N HIS A 69 -19.89 16.49 -30.79
CA HIS A 69 -21.16 17.01 -30.30
C HIS A 69 -21.91 15.95 -29.47
N ALA A 70 -21.97 14.69 -29.91
CA ALA A 70 -22.55 13.62 -29.09
C ALA A 70 -21.70 13.33 -27.84
N LEU A 71 -20.38 13.45 -27.92
CA LEU A 71 -19.50 13.27 -26.77
C LEU A 71 -19.81 14.28 -25.65
N LYS A 72 -19.93 15.58 -26.00
CA LYS A 72 -20.28 16.63 -25.02
C LYS A 72 -21.67 16.45 -24.43
N ALA A 73 -22.64 16.02 -25.24
CA ALA A 73 -23.99 15.73 -24.77
C ALA A 73 -24.00 14.57 -23.76
N PHE A 74 -23.25 13.51 -24.07
CA PHE A 74 -23.10 12.34 -23.22
C PHE A 74 -22.39 12.65 -21.90
N GLU A 75 -21.27 13.39 -21.92
CA GLU A 75 -20.56 13.83 -20.70
C GLU A 75 -21.45 14.67 -19.79
N LYS A 76 -22.23 15.59 -20.36
CA LYS A 76 -23.18 16.41 -19.61
C LYS A 76 -24.27 15.57 -18.94
N GLN A 77 -24.75 14.53 -19.65
CA GLN A 77 -25.73 13.59 -19.10
C GLN A 77 -25.13 12.75 -17.96
N GLN A 78 -23.93 12.20 -18.15
CA GLN A 78 -23.20 11.45 -17.13
C GLN A 78 -22.99 12.27 -15.86
N HIS A 79 -22.45 13.49 -15.98
CA HIS A 79 -22.24 14.35 -14.82
C HIS A 79 -23.54 14.72 -14.09
N ALA A 80 -24.66 14.87 -14.81
CA ALA A 80 -25.96 15.09 -14.19
C ALA A 80 -26.42 13.85 -13.39
N GLU A 81 -26.18 12.66 -13.92
CA GLU A 81 -26.52 11.39 -13.25
C GLU A 81 -25.63 11.12 -12.04
N GLU A 82 -24.32 11.33 -12.14
CA GLU A 82 -23.38 11.24 -11.01
C GLU A 82 -23.77 12.18 -9.89
N LYS A 83 -24.12 13.44 -10.19
CA LYS A 83 -24.59 14.41 -9.20
C LYS A 83 -25.87 13.94 -8.51
N LYS A 84 -26.78 13.28 -9.23
CA LYS A 84 -27.99 12.67 -8.64
C LYS A 84 -27.62 11.50 -7.73
N LYS A 85 -26.78 10.56 -8.19
CA LYS A 85 -26.29 9.41 -7.41
C LYS A 85 -25.55 9.86 -6.15
N ALA A 86 -24.69 10.87 -6.25
CA ALA A 86 -23.97 11.43 -5.10
C ALA A 86 -24.92 12.09 -4.07
N LYS A 87 -25.95 12.81 -4.52
CA LYS A 87 -26.99 13.37 -3.63
C LYS A 87 -27.79 12.27 -2.93
N GLN A 88 -28.15 11.20 -3.65
CA GLN A 88 -28.85 10.05 -3.08
C GLN A 88 -27.98 9.30 -2.05
N ARG A 89 -26.70 9.05 -2.36
CA ARG A 89 -25.74 8.44 -1.43
C ARG A 89 -25.56 9.27 -0.16
N LYS A 90 -25.46 10.60 -0.27
CA LYS A 90 -25.39 11.50 0.90
C LYS A 90 -26.66 11.49 1.76
N LYS A 91 -27.84 11.35 1.15
CA LYS A 91 -29.11 11.22 1.88
C LYS A 91 -29.20 9.87 2.61
N ALA A 92 -28.83 8.78 1.94
CA ALA A 92 -28.82 7.43 2.52
C ALA A 92 -27.78 7.28 3.65
N ALA A 93 -26.65 7.98 3.57
CA ALA A 93 -25.66 8.00 4.64
C ALA A 93 -26.15 8.76 5.89
N LYS A 94 -26.95 9.82 5.73
CA LYS A 94 -27.53 10.57 6.86
C LYS A 94 -28.66 9.82 7.57
N SER A 95 -29.46 9.02 6.86
CA SER A 95 -30.52 8.21 7.48
C SER A 95 -29.98 7.01 8.26
N LYS A 96 -28.77 6.54 7.97
CA LYS A 96 -28.12 5.43 8.70
C LYS A 96 -27.45 5.83 10.01
N HIS A 97 -27.33 7.13 10.32
CA HIS A 97 -26.65 7.57 11.55
C HIS A 97 -27.58 7.57 12.78
N THR A 98 -28.91 7.48 12.60
CA THR A 98 -29.87 7.56 13.71
C THR A 98 -30.21 6.20 14.34
N GLU A 99 -29.82 5.08 13.73
CA GLU A 99 -30.17 3.71 14.17
C GLU A 99 -28.97 2.75 14.11
N ALA A 100 -27.91 3.03 14.88
CA ALA A 100 -26.80 2.09 15.05
C ALA A 100 -26.23 2.16 16.47
N SER A 101 -27.10 1.99 17.45
CA SER A 101 -26.78 1.26 18.67
C SER A 101 -27.36 -0.14 18.46
N ASP A 102 -26.59 -1.17 18.76
CA ASP A 102 -26.96 -2.59 18.75
C ASP A 102 -26.68 -3.37 17.45
N ASP A 103 -25.64 -4.20 17.55
CA ASP A 103 -25.39 -5.49 16.91
C ASP A 103 -25.92 -5.80 15.50
N GLY A 104 -24.97 -6.11 14.61
CA GLY A 104 -25.15 -7.17 13.61
C GLY A 104 -25.92 -6.82 12.34
N ALA A 105 -25.16 -6.50 11.30
CA ALA A 105 -25.46 -6.72 9.88
C ALA A 105 -26.36 -5.74 9.12
N SER A 106 -25.93 -5.51 7.87
CA SER A 106 -26.75 -5.22 6.68
C SER A 106 -27.25 -3.79 6.46
N GLY A 107 -26.32 -2.84 6.51
CA GLY A 107 -26.50 -1.54 5.86
C GLY A 107 -26.21 -1.60 4.35
N GLY A 108 -27.07 -2.23 3.54
CA GLY A 108 -27.04 -2.17 2.06
C GLY A 108 -25.67 -2.44 1.42
N GLU A 109 -25.25 -3.70 1.46
CA GLU A 109 -23.93 -4.15 0.99
C GLU A 109 -23.78 -3.87 -0.51
N GLN A 110 -22.95 -2.88 -0.85
CA GLN A 110 -22.47 -2.73 -2.21
C GLN A 110 -21.61 -3.94 -2.51
N LYS A 111 -22.02 -4.75 -3.48
CA LYS A 111 -21.25 -5.90 -3.95
C LYS A 111 -19.93 -5.40 -4.52
N ASN A 112 -18.83 -5.75 -3.87
CA ASN A 112 -17.48 -5.48 -4.34
C ASN A 112 -16.93 -6.76 -5.00
N VAL A 113 -16.13 -6.56 -6.04
CA VAL A 113 -15.38 -7.63 -6.67
C VAL A 113 -13.90 -7.38 -6.38
N PHE A 114 -13.26 -8.32 -5.68
CA PHE A 114 -11.83 -8.30 -5.39
C PHE A 114 -11.12 -9.15 -6.43
N VAL A 115 -10.11 -8.58 -7.09
CA VAL A 115 -9.27 -9.31 -8.05
C VAL A 115 -7.90 -9.50 -7.42
N ILE A 116 -7.44 -10.75 -7.37
CA ILE A 116 -6.13 -11.15 -6.86
C ILE A 116 -5.35 -11.74 -8.02
N ASP A 117 -4.16 -11.20 -8.29
CA ASP A 117 -3.25 -11.71 -9.31
C ASP A 117 -2.29 -12.70 -8.64
N PHE A 118 -2.34 -13.98 -9.04
CA PHE A 118 -1.50 -15.04 -8.50
C PHE A 118 -0.53 -15.57 -9.57
N ASP A 119 0.75 -15.23 -9.40
CA ASP A 119 1.86 -15.73 -10.19
C ASP A 119 2.32 -17.09 -9.64
N GLY A 120 1.87 -18.18 -10.27
CA GLY A 120 2.09 -19.54 -9.79
C GLY A 120 3.34 -20.16 -10.38
N ASP A 121 4.28 -20.60 -9.54
CA ASP A 121 5.42 -21.42 -9.96
C ASP A 121 5.34 -22.86 -9.42
N ILE A 122 6.10 -23.76 -10.05
CA ILE A 122 6.17 -25.18 -9.63
C ILE A 122 6.65 -25.33 -8.17
N LYS A 123 7.35 -24.32 -7.63
CA LYS A 123 7.88 -24.32 -6.27
C LYS A 123 6.90 -23.77 -5.23
N ALA A 124 5.73 -23.31 -5.64
CA ALA A 124 4.72 -22.68 -4.78
C ALA A 124 5.25 -21.46 -4.00
N SER A 125 6.19 -20.71 -4.59
CA SER A 125 6.88 -19.59 -3.96
C SER A 125 5.92 -18.45 -3.56
N ALA A 126 4.82 -18.27 -4.30
CA ALA A 126 3.82 -17.24 -4.06
C ALA A 126 2.67 -17.69 -3.12
N ALA A 127 2.66 -18.95 -2.66
CA ALA A 127 1.54 -19.48 -1.87
C ALA A 127 1.38 -18.77 -0.52
N ASP A 128 2.48 -18.40 0.12
CA ASP A 128 2.45 -17.63 1.37
C ASP A 128 1.89 -16.21 1.17
N HIS A 129 2.22 -15.57 0.04
CA HIS A 129 1.70 -14.25 -0.32
C HIS A 129 0.18 -14.31 -0.58
N LEU A 130 -0.27 -15.30 -1.36
CA LEU A 130 -1.70 -15.51 -1.63
C LEU A 130 -2.51 -15.70 -0.33
N ARG A 131 -1.97 -16.46 0.63
CA ARG A 131 -2.62 -16.68 1.93
C ARG A 131 -2.80 -15.37 2.70
N GLU A 132 -1.80 -14.51 2.70
CA GLU A 132 -1.85 -13.21 3.36
C GLU A 132 -2.85 -12.26 2.67
N GLU A 133 -2.86 -12.23 1.34
CA GLU A 133 -3.80 -11.43 0.55
C GLU A 133 -5.26 -11.85 0.76
N ILE A 134 -5.54 -13.16 0.72
CA ILE A 134 -6.88 -13.69 1.01
C ILE A 134 -7.29 -13.32 2.44
N THR A 135 -6.37 -13.46 3.40
CA THR A 135 -6.64 -13.11 4.80
C THR A 135 -6.99 -11.62 4.92
N ALA A 136 -6.26 -10.75 4.24
CA ALA A 136 -6.55 -9.31 4.21
C ALA A 136 -7.95 -9.02 3.64
N VAL A 137 -8.32 -9.64 2.52
CA VAL A 137 -9.66 -9.48 1.92
C VAL A 137 -10.74 -9.94 2.89
N LEU A 138 -10.55 -11.10 3.54
CA LEU A 138 -11.51 -11.65 4.51
C LEU A 138 -11.74 -10.75 5.74
N THR A 139 -10.81 -9.84 6.09
CA THR A 139 -11.03 -8.91 7.22
C THR A 139 -12.16 -7.90 6.99
N MET A 140 -12.54 -7.66 5.73
CA MET A 140 -13.53 -6.65 5.35
C MET A 140 -14.61 -7.16 4.39
N ALA A 141 -14.41 -8.32 3.76
CA ALA A 141 -15.35 -8.90 2.82
C ALA A 141 -16.68 -9.29 3.49
N THR A 142 -17.77 -9.03 2.78
CA THR A 142 -19.14 -9.39 3.15
C THR A 142 -19.61 -10.62 2.36
N LYS A 143 -20.75 -11.21 2.74
CA LYS A 143 -21.33 -12.37 2.03
C LYS A 143 -21.75 -12.06 0.59
N SER A 144 -21.89 -10.78 0.28
CA SER A 144 -22.34 -10.29 -1.02
C SER A 144 -21.17 -9.98 -1.96
N ASP A 145 -19.93 -10.04 -1.47
CA ASP A 145 -18.72 -9.76 -2.25
C ASP A 145 -18.21 -11.00 -2.99
N GLU A 146 -17.53 -10.77 -4.10
CA GLU A 146 -16.96 -11.82 -4.95
C GLU A 146 -15.44 -11.67 -5.03
N VAL A 147 -14.72 -12.78 -5.02
CA VAL A 147 -13.25 -12.81 -5.15
C VAL A 147 -12.89 -13.59 -6.41
N VAL A 148 -12.17 -12.94 -7.31
CA VAL A 148 -11.66 -13.50 -8.55
C VAL A 148 -10.15 -13.63 -8.43
N VAL A 149 -9.64 -14.83 -8.64
CA VAL A 149 -8.19 -15.09 -8.68
C VAL A 149 -7.79 -15.28 -10.14
N VAL A 150 -6.86 -14.46 -10.61
CA VAL A 150 -6.22 -14.60 -11.92
C VAL A 150 -5.00 -15.49 -11.73
N LEU A 151 -4.93 -16.59 -12.47
CA LEU A 151 -3.82 -17.53 -12.42
C LEU A 151 -2.93 -17.31 -13.64
N GLU A 152 -1.64 -17.11 -13.40
CA GLU A 152 -0.58 -17.04 -14.43
C GLU A 152 0.41 -18.21 -14.29
#